data_AF-A0A661KW35-F1
#
_entry.id   AF-A0A661KW35-F1
#
_cell.length_a   1.000
_cell.length_b   1.000
_cell.length_c   1.000
_cell.angle_alpha   90.00
_cell.angle_beta   90.00
_cell.angle_gamma   90.00
#
_symmetry.space_group_name_H-M   'P 1'
#
loop_
_entity.id
_entity.type
_entity.pdbx_description
1 polymer ?
#
loop_
_entity_poly.entity_id
_entity_poly.type
_entity_poly.pdbx_seq_one_letter_code
_entity_poly.pdbx_strand_id
1 'polypeptide(L)' 'MSGWIISIANQKGGVGKTTTAVNLCASLAVAGEPCLLVDCDPQGNATTGLGIDKSTLGKGLYELMLGSA' A
#
# COMPACT_ATOMS: atom_id res chain seq x y z
N MET A 1 -11.32 6.18 17.39
CA MET A 1 -10.09 6.18 16.57
C MET A 1 -10.29 7.19 15.47
N SER A 2 -9.47 8.24 15.42
CA SER A 2 -9.49 9.25 14.35
C SER A 2 -8.22 9.10 13.52
N GLY A 3 -8.37 8.92 12.22
CA GLY A 3 -7.27 8.84 11.26
C GLY A 3 -7.79 9.17 9.86
N TRP A 4 -6.92 9.66 8.98
CA TRP A 4 -7.28 9.99 7.60
C TRP A 4 -7.06 8.77 6.71
N ILE A 5 -8.07 8.42 5.90
CA ILE A 5 -7.94 7.39 4.86
C ILE A 5 -7.75 8.12 3.53
N ILE A 6 -6.58 7.95 2.92
CA ILE A 6 -6.21 8.60 1.66
C ILE A 6 -6.08 7.52 0.58
N SER A 7 -6.90 7.60 -0.47
CA SER A 7 -6.83 6.70 -1.62
C SER A 7 -6.14 7.38 -2.81
N ILE A 8 -5.12 6.73 -3.36
CA ILE A 8 -4.42 7.20 -4.58
C ILE A 8 -4.96 6.43 -5.79
N ALA A 9 -5.94 7.01 -6.47
CA ALA A 9 -6.67 6.35 -7.54
C ALA A 9 -6.58 7.13 -8.88
N ASN A 10 -6.45 6.38 -9.97
CA ASN A 10 -6.50 6.86 -11.35
C ASN A 10 -6.67 5.66 -12.30
N GLN A 11 -7.58 5.77 -13.26
CA GLN A 11 -7.91 4.70 -14.20
C GLN A 11 -6.77 4.36 -15.16
N LYS A 12 -5.86 5.31 -15.43
CA LYS A 12 -4.74 5.12 -16.35
C LYS A 12 -3.59 4.41 -15.64
N GLY A 13 -3.03 3.38 -16.29
CA GLY A 13 -1.79 2.72 -15.87
C GLY A 13 -0.56 3.61 -16.10
N GLY A 14 0.47 3.46 -15.26
CA GLY A 14 1.75 4.16 -15.46
C GLY A 14 1.77 5.65 -15.09
N VAL A 15 0.77 6.16 -14.37
CA VAL A 15 0.66 7.58 -13.97
C VAL A 15 1.23 7.89 -12.59
N GLY A 16 2.02 6.99 -12.02
CA GLY A 16 2.70 7.22 -10.74
C GLY A 16 1.91 6.92 -9.46
N LYS A 17 0.74 6.26 -9.52
CA LYS A 17 -0.08 5.94 -8.33
C LYS A 17 0.70 5.28 -7.19
N THR A 18 1.39 4.16 -7.49
CA THR A 18 2.20 3.43 -6.52
C THR A 18 3.35 4.28 -5.99
N THR A 19 4.04 4.99 -6.88
CA THR A 19 5.13 5.89 -6.51
C THR A 19 4.67 6.97 -5.53
N THR A 20 3.52 7.60 -5.80
CA THR A 20 2.92 8.60 -4.92
C THR A 20 2.52 7.99 -3.57
N ALA A 21 1.85 6.84 -3.56
CA ALA A 21 1.40 6.20 -2.33
C ALA A 21 2.57 5.79 -1.41
N VAL A 22 3.60 5.14 -1.98
CA VAL A 22 4.80 4.71 -1.24
C VAL A 22 5.54 5.92 -0.67
N ASN A 23 5.81 6.93 -1.49
CA ASN A 23 6.58 8.10 -1.05
C ASN A 23 5.80 8.99 -0.09
N LEU A 24 4.47 9.05 -0.20
CA LEU A 24 3.63 9.77 0.76
C LEU A 24 3.71 9.12 2.15
N CYS A 25 3.52 7.80 2.27
CA CYS A 25 3.64 7.13 3.56
C CYS A 25 5.09 7.19 4.07
N ALA A 26 6.10 7.01 3.22
CA ALA A 26 7.49 7.17 3.62
C ALA A 26 7.77 8.58 4.18
N SER A 27 7.24 9.63 3.54
CA SER A 27 7.39 11.02 4.02
C SER A 27 6.68 11.26 5.35
N LEU A 28 5.49 10.71 5.54
CA LEU A 28 4.76 10.76 6.83
C LEU A 28 5.55 10.04 7.93
N ALA A 29 6.06 8.84 7.64
CA ALA A 29 6.87 8.07 8.58
C ALA A 29 8.16 8.83 8.97
N VAL A 30 8.84 9.46 8.02
CA VAL A 30 10.03 10.31 8.27
C VAL A 30 9.67 11.54 9.11
N ALA A 31 8.47 12.10 8.95
CA ALA A 31 7.97 13.20 9.76
C ALA A 31 7.54 12.79 11.19
N GLY A 32 7.61 11.50 11.54
CA GLY A 32 7.18 10.97 12.84
C GLY A 32 5.68 10.71 12.95
N GLU A 33 4.95 10.82 11.83
CA GLU A 33 3.51 10.56 11.79
C GLU A 33 3.26 9.06 11.56
N PRO A 34 2.39 8.41 12.36
CA PRO A 34 2.03 7.03 12.13
C PRO A 34 1.27 6.90 10.81
N CYS A 35 1.77 6.06 9.90
CA CYS A 35 1.11 5.75 8.63
C CYS A 35 1.01 4.23 8.40
N LEU A 36 0.00 3.84 7.64
CA LEU A 36 -0.18 2.48 7.11
C LEU A 36 -0.34 2.59 5.60
N LEU A 37 0.54 1.92 4.86
CA LEU A 37 0.38 1.74 3.41
C LEU A 37 -0.39 0.44 3.16
N VAL A 38 -1.48 0.52 2.42
CA VAL A 38 -2.28 -0.63 1.99
C VAL A 38 -2.09 -0.81 0.48
N ASP A 39 -1.53 -1.95 0.06
CA ASP A 39 -1.36 -2.30 -1.35
C ASP A 39 -2.63 -2.97 -1.88
N CYS A 40 -3.44 -2.20 -2.61
CA CYS A 40 -4.70 -2.67 -3.20
C CYS A 40 -4.58 -3.10 -4.67
N ASP A 41 -3.38 -3.12 -5.24
CA ASP A 41 -3.16 -3.54 -6.63
C ASP A 41 -2.66 -5.00 -6.67
N PRO A 42 -3.35 -5.93 -7.37
CA PRO A 42 -2.91 -7.33 -7.49
C PRO A 42 -1.48 -7.50 -8.03
N GLN A 43 -0.93 -6.49 -8.72
CA GLN A 43 0.47 -6.52 -9.16
C GLN A 43 1.45 -6.47 -7.98
N GLY A 44 1.07 -5.89 -6.85
CA GLY A 44 1.87 -5.84 -5.63
C GLY A 44 3.07 -4.89 -5.72
N ASN A 45 2.98 -3.84 -6.55
CA ASN A 45 4.11 -2.95 -6.82
C ASN A 45 4.52 -2.10 -5.60
N ALA A 46 3.60 -1.78 -4.68
CA ALA A 46 3.97 -1.10 -3.45
C ALA A 46 4.71 -2.07 -2.52
N THR A 47 4.21 -3.30 -2.40
CA THR A 47 4.83 -4.37 -1.60
C THR A 47 6.26 -4.65 -2.04
N THR A 48 6.46 -4.94 -3.34
CA THR A 48 7.81 -5.20 -3.88
C THR A 48 8.68 -3.95 -3.93
N GLY A 49 8.10 -2.77 -4.12
CA GLY A 49 8.79 -1.49 -4.04
C GLY A 49 9.37 -1.18 -2.65
N LEU A 50 8.83 -1.81 -1.60
CA LEU A 50 9.37 -1.77 -0.23
C LEU A 50 10.37 -2.91 0.05
N GLY A 51 10.77 -3.68 -0.96
CA GLY A 51 11.71 -4.80 -0.82
C GLY A 51 11.08 -6.07 -0.24
N ILE A 52 9.76 -6.14 -0.12
CA ILE A 52 9.05 -7.33 0.38
C ILE A 52 8.77 -8.26 -0.80
N ASP A 53 9.24 -9.50 -0.70
CA ASP A 53 8.89 -10.55 -1.66
C ASP A 53 7.44 -11.00 -1.43
N LYS A 54 6.54 -10.58 -2.32
CA LYS A 54 5.12 -10.92 -2.24
C LYS A 54 4.84 -12.43 -2.28
N SER A 55 5.74 -13.24 -2.84
CA SER A 55 5.58 -14.71 -2.90
C SER A 55 5.77 -15.37 -1.53
N THR A 56 6.43 -14.68 -0.60
CA THR A 56 6.65 -15.14 0.77
C THR A 56 5.51 -14.80 1.72
N LEU A 57 4.57 -13.95 1.28
CA LEU A 57 3.41 -13.55 2.07
C LEU A 57 2.35 -14.66 2.01
N GLY A 58 2.11 -15.33 3.14
CA GLY A 58 1.09 -16.38 3.21
C GLY A 58 -0.35 -15.86 3.13
N LYS A 59 -0.56 -14.57 3.44
CA LYS A 59 -1.85 -13.87 3.34
C LYS A 59 -1.61 -12.39 3.01
N GLY A 60 -2.49 -11.79 2.23
CA GLY A 60 -2.47 -10.38 1.86
C GLY A 60 -3.85 -9.73 2.00
N LEU A 61 -4.03 -8.62 1.28
CA LEU A 61 -5.29 -7.88 1.31
C LEU A 61 -6.48 -8.74 0.86
N TYR A 62 -6.25 -9.66 -0.09
CA TYR A 62 -7.31 -10.52 -0.61
C TYR A 62 -7.93 -11.41 0.48
N GLU A 63 -7.10 -12.13 1.24
CA GLU A 63 -7.55 -12.97 2.37
C GLU A 63 -8.21 -12.12 3.46
N LEU A 64 -7.70 -10.91 3.71
CA LEU A 64 -8.30 -9.98 4.66
C LEU A 64 -9.72 -9.60 4.25
N MET A 65 -9.94 -9.28 2.98
CA MET A 65 -11.27 -8.94 2.45
C MET A 65 -12.25 -10.13 2.50
N LEU A 66 -11.73 -11.36 2.39
CA LEU A 66 -12.52 -12.58 2.53
C LEU A 66 -12.77 -12.98 4.00
N GLY A 67 -12.18 -12.30 4.98
CA GLY A 67 -12.26 -12.66 6.39
C GLY A 67 -11.47 -13.93 6.75
N SER A 68 -10.49 -14.31 5.92
CA SER A 68 -9.62 -15.48 6.11
C SER A 68 -8.18 -15.11 6.48
N ALA A 69 -7.90 -13.82 6.71
CA ALA A 69 -6.62 -13.32 7.23
C ALA A 69 -6.34 -13.75 8.67
#